data_AF-A0A084U9U1-F1
#
_entry.id   AF-A0A084U9U1-F1
#
_cell.length_a   1.000
_cell.length_b   1.000
_cell.length_c   1.000
_cell.angle_alpha   90.00
_cell.angle_beta   90.00
_cell.angle_gamma   90.00
#
_symmetry.space_group_name_H-M   'P 1'
#
loop_
_entity.id
_entity.type
_entity.pdbx_description
1 polymer ?
#
loop_
_entity_poly.entity_id
_entity_poly.type
_entity_poly.pdbx_seq_one_letter_code
_entity_poly.pdbx_strand_id
1 'polypeptide(L)'
;MNMHRLELQKIALSKLDDAELLFQSERYSNAYYLFGYAAEIALKARIAHRFTAETIPDKRFVQAVYSHDLDALVNLAGLRTELECARKTSPQFDSYWSTVSDWSEAARYDMIDVFNSTAMRDAMVDKTDGVFQWLQSFW
;
A
#
# COMPACT_ATOMS: atom_id res chain seq x y z
N MET A 1 17.87 2.26 -9.20
CA MET A 1 16.90 3.20 -9.78
C MET A 1 16.65 4.29 -8.75
N ASN A 2 16.75 5.57 -9.11
CA ASN A 2 16.36 6.66 -8.21
C ASN A 2 14.83 6.75 -8.22
N MET A 3 14.21 6.86 -7.05
CA MET A 3 12.75 6.89 -6.91
C MET A 3 12.34 8.24 -6.34
N HIS A 4 11.77 9.12 -7.17
CA HIS A 4 11.28 10.41 -6.70
C HIS A 4 9.87 10.27 -6.12
N ARG A 5 9.57 10.99 -5.03
CA ARG A 5 8.26 10.95 -4.35
C ARG A 5 7.08 11.16 -5.30
N LEU A 6 7.14 12.18 -6.16
CA LEU A 6 6.07 12.48 -7.12
C LEU A 6 5.88 11.37 -8.16
N GLU A 7 6.95 10.67 -8.53
CA GLU A 7 6.87 9.54 -9.45
C GLU A 7 6.25 8.33 -8.75
N LEU A 8 6.65 8.05 -7.50
CA LEU A 8 6.05 6.99 -6.69
C LEU A 8 4.54 7.22 -6.50
N GLN A 9 4.10 8.44 -6.22
CA GLN A 9 2.66 8.77 -6.13
C GLN A 9 1.92 8.46 -7.43
N LYS A 10 2.47 8.86 -8.59
CA LYS A 10 1.89 8.56 -9.91
C LYS A 10 1.86 7.06 -10.20
N ILE A 11 2.92 6.33 -9.84
CA ILE A 11 2.98 4.88 -10.02
C ILE A 11 1.95 4.19 -9.13
N ALA A 12 1.82 4.60 -7.86
CA ALA A 12 0.84 4.05 -6.93
C ALA A 12 -0.59 4.22 -7.47
N LEU A 13 -0.93 5.42 -7.97
CA LEU A 13 -2.21 5.70 -8.64
C LEU A 13 -2.43 4.79 -9.85
N SER A 14 -1.45 4.74 -10.75
CA SER A 14 -1.54 3.88 -11.94
C SER A 14 -1.75 2.41 -11.56
N LYS A 15 -1.12 1.92 -10.49
CA LYS A 15 -1.30 0.54 -10.02
C LYS A 15 -2.70 0.28 -9.48
N LEU A 16 -3.29 1.26 -8.77
CA LEU A 16 -4.67 1.17 -8.31
C LEU A 16 -5.65 1.15 -9.50
N ASP A 17 -5.47 2.05 -10.47
CA ASP A 17 -6.32 2.14 -11.66
C ASP A 17 -6.22 0.86 -12.52
N ASP A 18 -5.01 0.35 -12.73
CA ASP A 18 -4.76 -0.92 -13.42
C ASP A 18 -5.43 -2.09 -12.68
N ALA A 19 -5.36 -2.11 -11.34
CA ALA A 19 -5.96 -3.16 -10.52
C ALA A 19 -7.48 -3.19 -10.65
N GLU A 20 -8.15 -2.02 -10.61
CA GLU A 20 -9.59 -1.89 -10.86
C GLU A 20 -9.97 -2.40 -12.25
N LEU A 21 -9.24 -2.01 -13.29
CA LEU A 21 -9.49 -2.45 -14.67
C LEU A 21 -9.39 -3.98 -14.80
N LEU A 22 -8.34 -4.56 -14.21
CA LEU A 22 -8.14 -6.01 -14.21
C LEU A 22 -9.23 -6.74 -13.44
N PHE A 23 -9.66 -6.19 -12.29
CA PHE A 23 -10.74 -6.77 -11.50
C PHE A 23 -12.05 -6.81 -12.29
N GLN A 24 -12.41 -5.70 -12.95
CA GLN A 24 -13.60 -5.60 -13.81
C GLN A 24 -13.53 -6.55 -15.01
N SER A 25 -12.32 -6.93 -15.42
CA SER A 25 -12.07 -7.91 -16.48
C SER A 25 -11.90 -9.35 -15.96
N GLU A 26 -12.30 -9.63 -14.71
CA GLU A 26 -12.24 -10.93 -14.05
C GLU A 26 -10.81 -11.51 -13.92
N ARG A 27 -9.78 -10.66 -13.99
CA ARG A 27 -8.36 -11.01 -13.80
C ARG A 27 -7.97 -10.89 -12.33
N TYR A 28 -8.69 -11.59 -11.46
CA TYR A 28 -8.64 -11.45 -10.00
C TYR A 28 -7.25 -11.57 -9.38
N SER A 29 -6.46 -12.58 -9.76
CA SER A 29 -5.12 -12.76 -9.19
C SER A 29 -4.18 -11.60 -9.52
N ASN A 30 -4.26 -11.07 -10.74
CA ASN A 30 -3.45 -9.91 -11.12
C ASN A 30 -3.97 -8.61 -10.49
N ALA A 31 -5.29 -8.46 -10.35
CA ALA A 31 -5.89 -7.32 -9.67
C ALA A 31 -5.45 -7.26 -8.20
N TYR A 32 -5.63 -8.37 -7.45
CA TYR A 32 -5.18 -8.52 -6.07
C TYR A 32 -3.69 -8.17 -5.92
N TYR A 33 -2.86 -8.69 -6.83
CA TYR A 33 -1.44 -8.42 -6.86
C TYR A 33 -1.12 -6.92 -7.04
N LEU A 34 -1.76 -6.24 -8.00
CA LEU A 34 -1.53 -4.82 -8.24
C LEU A 34 -2.09 -3.90 -7.14
N PHE A 35 -3.19 -4.28 -6.50
CA PHE A 35 -3.71 -3.57 -5.32
C PHE A 35 -2.65 -3.49 -4.21
N GLY A 36 -2.03 -4.62 -3.86
CA GLY A 36 -0.97 -4.61 -2.84
C GLY A 36 0.24 -3.75 -3.22
N TYR A 37 0.67 -3.76 -4.49
CA TYR A 37 1.71 -2.84 -4.96
C TYR A 37 1.32 -1.37 -4.87
N ALA A 38 0.05 -1.03 -5.12
CA ALA A 38 -0.42 0.34 -4.98
C ALA A 38 -0.22 0.83 -3.53
N ALA A 39 -0.59 0.01 -2.53
CA ALA A 39 -0.37 0.31 -1.11
C ALA A 39 1.13 0.42 -0.76
N GLU A 40 1.94 -0.55 -1.18
CA GLU A 40 3.39 -0.55 -0.94
C GLU A 40 4.07 0.72 -1.48
N ILE A 41 3.75 1.08 -2.72
CA ILE A 41 4.38 2.22 -3.40
C ILE A 41 3.92 3.54 -2.78
N ALA A 42 2.66 3.65 -2.34
CA ALA A 42 2.17 4.81 -1.60
C ALA A 42 2.92 4.99 -0.27
N LEU A 43 3.19 3.91 0.47
CA LEU A 43 4.03 3.95 1.67
C LEU A 43 5.46 4.37 1.35
N LYS A 44 6.05 3.84 0.27
CA LYS A 44 7.39 4.23 -0.18
C LYS A 44 7.44 5.70 -0.61
N ALA A 45 6.36 6.26 -1.15
CA ALA A 45 6.25 7.69 -1.44
C ALA A 45 6.29 8.53 -0.15
N ARG A 46 5.57 8.11 0.89
CA ARG A 46 5.63 8.75 2.22
C ARG A 46 7.04 8.66 2.82
N ILE A 47 7.68 7.48 2.74
CA ILE A 47 9.05 7.28 3.22
C ILE A 47 10.03 8.20 2.47
N ALA A 48 9.87 8.36 1.16
CA ALA A 48 10.70 9.25 0.35
C ALA A 48 10.65 10.71 0.86
N HIS A 49 9.50 11.17 1.37
CA HIS A 49 9.36 12.49 1.98
C HIS A 49 10.19 12.67 3.27
N ARG A 50 10.53 11.58 3.95
CA ARG A 50 11.29 11.62 5.21
C ARG A 50 12.79 11.79 5.02
N PHE A 51 13.32 11.59 3.81
CA PHE A 51 14.73 11.81 3.55
C PHE A 51 15.06 13.30 3.57
N THR A 52 16.09 13.66 4.32
CA THR A 52 16.61 15.04 4.37
C THR A 52 17.72 15.21 3.35
N ALA A 53 17.67 16.29 2.58
CA ALA A 53 18.73 16.64 1.64
C ALA A 53 20.07 16.84 2.36
N GLU A 54 21.17 16.55 1.68
CA GLU A 54 22.54 16.78 2.17
C GLU A 54 22.90 16.04 3.47
N THR A 55 22.11 15.02 3.83
CA THR A 55 22.30 14.21 5.03
C THR A 55 22.51 12.76 4.61
N ILE A 56 23.51 12.08 5.18
CA ILE A 56 23.70 10.65 4.98
C ILE A 56 22.67 9.91 5.86
N PRO A 57 21.69 9.20 5.27
CA PRO A 57 20.68 8.49 6.04
C PRO A 57 21.28 7.26 6.73
N ASP A 58 20.59 6.78 7.77
CA ASP A 58 20.94 5.50 8.40
C ASP A 58 20.86 4.34 7.39
N LYS A 59 21.90 3.52 7.36
CA LYS A 59 22.00 2.42 6.38
C LYS A 59 20.89 1.38 6.56
N ARG A 60 20.52 1.05 7.80
CA ARG A 60 19.48 0.04 8.08
C ARG A 60 18.12 0.57 7.66
N PHE A 61 17.84 1.86 7.91
CA PHE A 61 16.65 2.53 7.42
C PHE A 61 16.54 2.41 5.90
N VAL A 62 17.58 2.80 5.16
CA VAL A 62 17.59 2.73 3.68
C VAL A 62 17.36 1.30 3.19
N GLN A 63 18.00 0.31 3.81
CA GLN A 63 17.83 -1.10 3.44
C GLN A 63 16.39 -1.58 3.70
N ALA A 64 15.78 -1.17 4.81
CA ALA A 64 14.43 -1.57 5.17
C ALA A 64 13.35 -1.00 4.23
N VAL A 65 13.62 0.13 3.53
CA VAL A 65 12.72 0.67 2.49
C VAL A 65 12.52 -0.32 1.34
N TYR A 66 13.46 -1.24 1.09
CA TYR A 66 13.33 -2.25 0.04
C TYR A 66 12.53 -3.48 0.46
N SER A 67 11.98 -3.50 1.68
CA SER A 67 11.01 -4.52 2.10
C SER A 67 9.72 -4.42 1.28
N HIS A 68 8.98 -5.53 1.26
CA HIS A 68 7.62 -5.66 0.74
C HIS A 68 6.58 -5.87 1.85
N ASP A 69 7.02 -5.84 3.12
CA ASP A 69 6.17 -5.94 4.31
C ASP A 69 5.50 -4.58 4.59
N LEU A 70 4.17 -4.52 4.47
CA LEU A 70 3.41 -3.28 4.61
C LEU A 70 3.41 -2.74 6.05
N ASP A 71 3.38 -3.60 7.07
CA ASP A 71 3.42 -3.15 8.47
C ASP A 71 4.79 -2.56 8.80
N ALA A 72 5.87 -3.18 8.32
CA ALA A 72 7.21 -2.62 8.43
C ALA A 72 7.31 -1.26 7.71
N LEU A 73 6.74 -1.16 6.50
CA LEU A 73 6.76 0.07 5.71
C LEU A 73 5.92 1.20 6.35
N VAL A 74 4.75 0.92 6.95
CA VAL A 74 3.98 1.93 7.71
C VAL A 74 4.80 2.50 8.87
N ASN A 75 5.50 1.63 9.59
CA ASN A 75 6.37 2.07 10.67
C ASN A 75 7.52 2.96 10.15
N LEU A 76 8.16 2.57 9.05
CA LEU A 76 9.19 3.38 8.38
C LEU A 76 8.63 4.69 7.79
N ALA A 77 7.37 4.70 7.38
CA ALA A 77 6.65 5.89 6.91
C ALA A 77 6.34 6.87 8.05
N GLY A 78 6.48 6.42 9.31
CA GLY A 78 6.19 7.21 10.50
C GLY A 78 4.68 7.38 10.71
N LEU A 79 3.87 6.42 10.26
CA LEU A 79 2.40 6.49 10.28
C LEU A 79 1.76 5.54 11.32
N ARG A 80 2.56 5.00 12.25
CA ARG A 80 2.07 4.02 13.22
C ARG A 80 0.94 4.57 14.09
N THR A 81 1.11 5.77 14.62
CA THR A 81 0.13 6.39 15.52
C THR A 81 -1.17 6.69 14.77
N GLU A 82 -1.05 7.18 13.54
CA GLU A 82 -2.15 7.49 12.64
C GLU A 82 -2.91 6.22 12.25
N LEU A 83 -2.19 5.13 11.97
CA LEU A 83 -2.77 3.82 11.68
C LEU A 83 -3.54 3.30 12.91
N GLU A 84 -2.92 3.29 14.08
CA GLU A 84 -3.55 2.84 15.32
C GLU A 84 -4.80 3.67 15.66
N CYS A 85 -4.80 4.97 15.37
CA CYS A 85 -5.95 5.84 15.50
C CYS A 85 -7.08 5.45 14.53
N ALA A 86 -6.77 5.34 13.23
CA ALA A 86 -7.75 4.96 12.21
C ALA A 86 -8.41 3.60 12.49
N ARG A 87 -7.60 2.60 12.87
CA ARG A 87 -8.07 1.27 13.27
C ARG A 87 -8.98 1.29 14.50
N LYS A 88 -8.71 2.16 15.48
CA LYS A 88 -9.57 2.32 16.67
C LYS A 88 -10.88 3.05 16.36
N THR A 89 -10.84 4.01 15.44
CA THR A 89 -11.99 4.85 15.10
C THR A 89 -12.98 4.13 14.19
N SER A 90 -12.50 3.27 13.29
CA SER A 90 -13.34 2.56 12.33
C SER A 90 -13.03 1.05 12.34
N PRO A 91 -13.96 0.22 12.84
CA PRO A 91 -13.84 -1.24 12.74
C PRO A 91 -13.74 -1.73 11.29
N GLN A 92 -14.37 -1.01 10.35
CA GLN A 92 -14.28 -1.32 8.93
C GLN A 92 -12.87 -1.09 8.42
N PHE A 93 -12.28 0.08 8.73
CA PHE A 93 -10.89 0.38 8.41
C PHE A 93 -9.93 -0.65 9.03
N ASP A 94 -10.17 -1.09 10.26
CA ASP A 94 -9.36 -2.14 10.91
C ASP A 94 -9.37 -3.46 10.14
N SER A 95 -10.56 -3.89 9.69
CA SER A 95 -10.71 -5.07 8.84
C SER A 95 -10.06 -4.90 7.48
N TYR A 96 -10.19 -3.72 6.87
CA TYR A 96 -9.56 -3.39 5.59
C TYR A 96 -8.05 -3.35 5.69
N TRP A 97 -7.49 -2.71 6.72
CA TRP A 97 -6.06 -2.71 6.96
C TRP A 97 -5.55 -4.14 7.11
N SER A 98 -6.21 -4.98 7.92
CA SER A 98 -5.82 -6.38 8.11
C SER A 98 -5.80 -7.15 6.79
N THR A 99 -6.81 -6.93 5.93
CA THR A 99 -6.89 -7.55 4.59
C THR A 99 -5.74 -7.12 3.69
N VAL A 100 -5.40 -5.82 3.71
CA VAL A 100 -4.33 -5.26 2.87
C VAL A 100 -2.95 -5.66 3.41
N SER A 101 -2.73 -5.62 4.72
CA SER A 101 -1.45 -5.94 5.35
C SER A 101 -1.07 -7.41 5.25
N ASP A 102 -2.05 -8.31 5.10
CA ASP A 102 -1.81 -9.74 4.85
C ASP A 102 -1.26 -10.03 3.44
N TRP A 103 -1.24 -9.03 2.56
CA TRP A 103 -0.68 -9.16 1.22
C TRP A 103 0.85 -9.38 1.24
N SER A 104 1.32 -10.17 0.26
CA SER A 104 2.74 -10.33 -0.03
C SER A 104 2.98 -10.39 -1.53
N GLU A 105 4.15 -9.94 -1.99
CA GLU A 105 4.58 -10.10 -3.38
C GLU A 105 4.63 -11.56 -3.85
N ALA A 106 4.70 -12.52 -2.92
CA ALA A 106 4.62 -13.94 -3.20
C ALA A 106 3.29 -14.35 -3.86
N ALA A 107 2.21 -13.58 -3.66
CA ALA A 107 0.91 -13.79 -4.30
C ALA A 107 0.98 -13.82 -5.84
N ARG A 108 2.08 -13.35 -6.44
CA ARG A 108 2.40 -13.53 -7.86
C ARG A 108 2.36 -14.99 -8.32
N TYR A 109 2.69 -15.92 -7.43
CA TYR A 109 2.76 -17.36 -7.72
C TYR A 109 1.49 -18.10 -7.33
N ASP A 110 0.49 -17.38 -6.81
CA ASP A 110 -0.77 -17.95 -6.33
C ASP A 110 -1.92 -17.67 -7.30
N MET A 111 -2.91 -18.56 -7.26
CA MET A 111 -4.20 -18.34 -7.93
C MET A 111 -5.20 -17.80 -6.92
N ILE A 112 -5.35 -16.47 -6.90
CA ILE A 112 -6.31 -15.79 -6.02
C ILE A 112 -7.71 -15.91 -6.60
N ASP A 113 -8.66 -16.33 -5.77
CA ASP A 113 -10.08 -16.40 -6.12
C ASP A 113 -10.75 -15.02 -6.12
N VAL A 114 -11.98 -14.99 -6.65
CA VAL A 114 -12.80 -13.77 -6.69
C VAL A 114 -13.09 -13.23 -5.30
N PHE A 115 -13.23 -14.09 -4.29
CA PHE A 115 -13.60 -13.69 -2.94
C PHE A 115 -12.49 -12.84 -2.30
N ASN A 116 -11.27 -13.37 -2.26
CA ASN A 116 -10.11 -12.66 -1.72
C ASN A 116 -9.76 -11.42 -2.54
N SER A 117 -9.89 -11.49 -3.87
CA SER A 117 -9.68 -10.31 -4.72
C SER A 117 -10.72 -9.23 -4.49
N THR A 118 -11.98 -9.58 -4.20
CA THR A 118 -13.04 -8.62 -3.89
C THR A 118 -12.78 -7.97 -2.53
N ALA A 119 -12.42 -8.76 -1.52
CA ALA A 119 -12.05 -8.22 -0.21
C ALA A 119 -10.89 -7.23 -0.28
N MET A 120 -9.82 -7.57 -1.01
CA MET A 120 -8.70 -6.67 -1.25
C MET A 120 -9.13 -5.39 -1.99
N ARG A 121 -9.94 -5.54 -3.04
CA ARG A 121 -10.45 -4.40 -3.80
C ARG A 121 -11.22 -3.45 -2.88
N ASP A 122 -12.22 -3.96 -2.18
CA ASP A 122 -13.08 -3.14 -1.32
C ASP A 122 -12.26 -2.45 -0.24
N ALA A 123 -11.29 -3.15 0.37
CA ALA A 123 -10.37 -2.57 1.34
C ALA A 123 -9.50 -1.44 0.77
N MET A 124 -9.15 -1.51 -0.51
CA MET A 124 -8.30 -0.52 -1.16
C MET A 124 -9.08 0.70 -1.66
N VAL A 125 -10.28 0.51 -2.21
CA VAL A 125 -11.02 1.54 -2.96
C VAL A 125 -12.28 2.07 -2.27
N ASP A 126 -12.62 1.59 -1.08
CA ASP A 126 -13.74 2.13 -0.31
C ASP A 126 -13.60 3.66 -0.13
N LYS A 127 -14.71 4.38 -0.32
CA LYS A 127 -14.73 5.86 -0.37
C LYS A 127 -14.63 6.54 0.99
N THR A 128 -14.82 5.78 2.06
CA THR A 128 -14.87 6.30 3.43
C THR A 128 -13.70 5.74 4.24
N ASP A 129 -13.53 4.42 4.19
CA ASP A 129 -12.56 3.69 5.01
C ASP A 129 -11.44 3.04 4.16
N GLY A 130 -11.34 3.36 2.86
CA GLY A 130 -10.36 2.75 1.97
C GLY A 130 -8.92 3.03 2.39
N VAL A 131 -8.10 1.98 2.43
CA VAL A 131 -6.68 2.07 2.83
C VAL A 131 -5.91 2.98 1.89
N PHE A 132 -6.17 2.92 0.58
CA PHE A 132 -5.46 3.77 -0.37
C PHE A 132 -5.79 5.26 -0.19
N GLN A 133 -7.06 5.58 0.06
CA GLN A 133 -7.51 6.94 0.37
C GLN A 133 -6.88 7.46 1.67
N TRP A 134 -6.78 6.61 2.70
CA TRP A 134 -6.06 6.95 3.92
C TRP A 134 -4.59 7.24 3.63
N LEU A 135 -3.89 6.37 2.90
CA LEU A 135 -2.49 6.58 2.51
C LEU A 135 -2.29 7.88 1.72
N GLN A 136 -3.22 8.21 0.82
CA GLN A 136 -3.22 9.46 0.05
C GLN A 136 -3.21 10.71 0.91
N SER A 137 -3.83 10.68 2.10
CA SER A 137 -3.84 11.83 3.01
C SER A 137 -2.48 12.14 3.65
N PHE A 138 -1.52 11.22 3.56
CA PHE A 138 -0.18 11.36 4.16
C PHE A 138 0.96 11.50 3.16
N TRP A 139 0.69 11.26 1.87
CA TRP A 139 1.66 11.31 0.77
C TRP A 139 2.70 12.40 0.87
#